data_AF-M7SE69-F1
#
_entry.id   AF-M7SE69-F1
#
_cell.length_a   1.000
_cell.length_b   1.000
_cell.length_c   1.000
_cell.angle_alpha   90.00
_cell.angle_beta   90.00
_cell.angle_gamma   90.00
#
_symmetry.space_group_name_H-M   'P 1'
#
loop_
_entity.id
_entity.type
_entity.pdbx_description
1 polymer ?
#
loop_
_entity_poly.entity_id
_entity_poly.type
_entity_poly.pdbx_seq_one_letter_code
_entity_poly.pdbx_strand_id
1 'polypeptide(L)'
;MTQKRTLLKYGILSLALAAPLSACAFDSLTVIGDSLSDTGNNGRWTWDSGQNKLYDEQLAELYGLALSPSSNGGSNYAAGGATATPELNPQDNTADQVRQWLAKTGEKPTTTVCIFTGSAETIWRRPRSGGGHRATCHGTANSR
;
A
#
# COMPACT_ATOMS: atom_id res chain seq x y z
N MET A 1 61.34 -24.39 -3.95
CA MET A 1 60.10 -25.20 -3.93
C MET A 1 59.45 -25.05 -2.56
N THR A 2 58.12 -24.97 -2.36
CA THR A 2 56.99 -24.69 -3.27
C THR A 2 55.80 -24.16 -2.42
N GLN A 3 55.66 -22.84 -2.27
CA GLN A 3 54.72 -22.24 -1.30
C GLN A 3 53.96 -21.00 -1.83
N LYS A 4 53.76 -20.90 -3.15
CA LYS A 4 53.03 -19.76 -3.77
C LYS A 4 51.76 -20.17 -4.55
N ARG A 5 51.47 -21.47 -4.65
CA ARG A 5 50.32 -22.01 -5.42
C ARG A 5 49.07 -22.27 -4.58
N THR A 6 49.17 -22.34 -3.25
CA THR A 6 48.04 -22.62 -2.35
C THR A 6 47.20 -21.38 -2.04
N LEU A 7 47.81 -20.19 -1.99
CA LEU A 7 47.14 -18.94 -1.63
C LEU A 7 46.10 -18.46 -2.67
N LEU A 8 46.33 -18.71 -3.96
CA LEU A 8 45.36 -18.33 -5.00
C LEU A 8 44.05 -19.14 -4.96
N LYS A 9 44.06 -20.37 -4.41
CA LYS A 9 42.86 -21.21 -4.38
C LYS A 9 41.77 -20.70 -3.43
N TYR A 10 42.14 -20.04 -2.34
CA TYR A 10 41.19 -19.55 -1.34
C TYR A 10 40.63 -18.15 -1.66
N GLY A 11 41.40 -17.29 -2.35
CA GLY A 11 40.97 -15.93 -2.68
C GLY A 11 39.75 -15.85 -3.60
N ILE A 12 39.58 -16.83 -4.51
CA ILE A 12 38.43 -16.87 -5.43
C ILE A 12 37.13 -17.19 -4.69
N LEU A 13 37.19 -18.05 -3.67
CA LEU A 13 36.02 -18.45 -2.87
C LEU A 13 35.51 -17.30 -1.98
N SER A 14 36.44 -16.47 -1.45
CA SER A 14 36.09 -15.29 -0.66
C SER A 14 35.38 -14.20 -1.48
N LEU A 15 35.74 -14.04 -2.76
CA LEU A 15 35.16 -13.00 -3.61
C LEU A 15 33.74 -13.33 -4.07
N ALA A 16 33.42 -14.62 -4.25
CA ALA A 16 32.07 -15.08 -4.59
C ALA A 16 31.05 -14.85 -3.46
N LEU A 17 31.51 -14.85 -2.19
CA LEU A 17 30.66 -14.61 -1.02
C LEU A 17 30.41 -13.11 -0.73
N ALA A 18 31.13 -12.23 -1.44
CA ALA A 18 31.02 -10.77 -1.31
C ALA A 18 30.21 -10.13 -2.46
N ALA A 19 29.68 -10.93 -3.38
CA ALA A 19 28.67 -10.44 -4.31
C ALA A 19 27.45 -9.98 -3.49
N PRO A 20 26.98 -8.73 -3.62
CA PRO A 20 25.75 -8.33 -2.96
C PRO A 20 24.64 -9.23 -3.49
N LEU A 21 24.02 -10.00 -2.60
CA LEU A 21 22.71 -10.56 -2.89
C LEU A 21 21.83 -9.37 -3.26
N SER A 22 21.37 -9.31 -4.50
CA SER A 22 20.33 -8.39 -4.91
C SER A 22 19.05 -8.78 -4.18
N ALA A 23 18.92 -8.35 -2.92
CA ALA A 23 17.63 -8.13 -2.32
C ALA A 23 16.82 -7.31 -3.33
N CYS A 24 15.64 -7.78 -3.69
CA CYS A 24 14.80 -7.14 -4.69
C CYS A 24 14.34 -5.79 -4.14
N ALA A 25 15.20 -4.77 -4.29
CA ALA A 25 14.98 -3.43 -3.80
C ALA A 25 13.92 -2.79 -4.69
N PHE A 26 12.72 -2.66 -4.13
CA PHE A 26 11.67 -1.87 -4.74
C PHE A 26 12.00 -0.39 -4.58
N ASP A 27 11.82 0.36 -5.66
CA ASP A 27 12.06 1.81 -5.73
C ASP A 27 10.78 2.63 -5.48
N SER A 28 9.65 1.93 -5.32
CA SER A 28 8.33 2.51 -5.29
C SER A 28 7.34 1.63 -4.52
N LEU A 29 6.45 2.28 -3.78
CA LEU A 29 5.33 1.68 -3.07
C LEU A 29 4.02 2.17 -3.68
N THR A 30 3.17 1.23 -4.10
CA THR A 30 1.78 1.50 -4.51
C THR A 30 0.83 0.87 -3.50
N VAL A 31 -0.19 1.61 -3.09
CA VAL A 31 -1.18 1.16 -2.11
C VAL A 31 -2.56 1.16 -2.74
N ILE A 32 -3.24 0.03 -2.65
CA ILE A 32 -4.60 -0.22 -3.15
C ILE A 32 -5.44 -0.67 -1.94
N GLY A 33 -6.64 -0.14 -1.77
CA GLY A 33 -7.48 -0.59 -0.66
C GLY A 33 -8.61 0.32 -0.23
N ASP A 34 -9.04 0.10 1.01
CA ASP A 34 -10.13 0.82 1.68
C ASP A 34 -9.62 1.85 2.71
N SER A 35 -10.52 2.26 3.62
CA SER A 35 -10.25 3.16 4.74
C SER A 35 -9.03 2.84 5.60
N LEU A 36 -8.62 1.57 5.72
CA LEU A 36 -7.46 1.16 6.52
C LEU A 36 -6.13 1.66 5.95
N SER A 37 -6.11 2.04 4.67
CA SER A 37 -4.95 2.49 3.93
C SER A 37 -5.17 3.85 3.27
N ASP A 38 -6.33 4.50 3.47
CA ASP A 38 -6.64 5.79 2.87
C ASP A 38 -5.92 6.92 3.59
N THR A 39 -4.87 7.44 2.95
CA THR A 39 -4.05 8.54 3.47
C THR A 39 -4.66 9.92 3.22
N GLY A 40 -5.77 10.02 2.47
CA GLY A 40 -6.46 11.28 2.19
C GLY A 40 -7.12 11.40 0.79
N ASN A 41 -7.44 10.29 0.11
CA ASN A 41 -8.26 10.31 -1.11
C ASN A 41 -9.73 10.63 -0.75
N ASN A 42 -10.32 9.88 0.19
CA ASN A 42 -11.66 10.18 0.73
C ASN A 42 -11.61 10.70 2.18
N GLY A 43 -10.53 10.42 2.91
CA GLY A 43 -10.30 10.90 4.27
C GLY A 43 -9.31 10.03 5.03
N ARG A 44 -9.00 10.39 6.28
CA ARG A 44 -8.16 9.59 7.17
C ARG A 44 -9.01 8.95 8.26
N TRP A 45 -8.95 7.63 8.38
CA TRP A 45 -9.86 6.84 9.21
C TRP A 45 -9.22 6.39 10.54
N THR A 46 -8.42 7.29 11.13
CA THR A 46 -7.80 7.12 12.46
C THR A 46 -8.61 7.85 13.53
N TRP A 47 -8.48 7.42 14.80
CA TRP A 47 -9.23 8.00 15.93
C TRP A 47 -8.96 9.50 16.16
N ASP A 48 -7.80 9.98 15.70
CA ASP A 48 -7.28 11.34 15.82
C ASP A 48 -7.37 12.15 14.51
N SER A 49 -7.96 11.58 13.45
CA SER A 49 -8.06 12.16 12.10
C SER A 49 -6.72 12.55 11.43
N GLY A 50 -5.58 12.05 11.91
CA GLY A 50 -4.30 12.09 11.19
C GLY A 50 -3.07 12.60 11.93
N GLN A 51 -3.08 12.66 13.27
CA GLN A 51 -1.83 12.90 14.02
C GLN A 51 -0.91 11.65 13.98
N ASN A 52 -1.49 10.46 14.01
CA ASN A 52 -0.80 9.19 13.84
C ASN A 52 -0.74 8.76 12.35
N LYS A 53 0.37 8.10 12.01
CA LYS A 53 0.61 7.52 10.69
C LYS A 53 -0.12 6.19 10.53
N LEU A 54 -0.71 5.96 9.36
CA LEU A 54 -1.19 4.65 8.94
C LEU A 54 0.00 3.69 8.73
N TYR A 55 -0.28 2.39 8.66
CA TYR A 55 0.76 1.36 8.57
C TYR A 55 1.57 1.48 7.27
N ASP A 56 0.95 1.94 6.18
CA ASP A 56 1.56 2.12 4.86
C ASP A 56 2.45 3.37 4.80
N GLU A 57 2.10 4.43 5.53
CA GLU A 57 2.96 5.60 5.71
C GLU A 57 4.21 5.27 6.56
N GLN A 58 4.05 4.45 7.60
CA GLN A 58 5.17 3.93 8.39
C GLN A 58 6.06 3.01 7.55
N LEU A 59 5.45 2.18 6.69
CA LEU A 59 6.18 1.32 5.75
C LEU A 59 6.96 2.16 4.72
N ALA A 60 6.34 3.19 4.15
CA ALA A 60 6.98 4.11 3.21
C ALA A 60 8.19 4.81 3.86
N GLU A 61 8.04 5.34 5.07
CA GLU A 61 9.11 5.98 5.83
C GLU A 61 10.26 5.01 6.14
N LEU A 62 9.96 3.77 6.55
CA LEU A 62 10.96 2.74 6.85
C LEU A 62 11.85 2.42 5.64
N TYR A 63 11.30 2.50 4.42
CA TYR A 63 12.03 2.29 3.17
C TYR A 63 12.49 3.59 2.48
N GLY A 64 12.29 4.76 3.10
CA GLY A 64 12.68 6.05 2.52
C GLY A 64 11.89 6.46 1.28
N LEU A 65 10.68 5.94 1.11
CA LEU A 65 9.81 6.16 -0.05
C LEU A 65 8.81 7.28 0.20
N ALA A 66 8.47 8.02 -0.86
CA ALA A 66 7.37 8.96 -0.84
C ALA A 66 6.04 8.22 -1.03
N LEU A 67 5.06 8.50 -0.16
CA LEU A 67 3.69 8.02 -0.29
C LEU A 67 2.72 9.20 -0.11
N SER A 68 1.78 9.36 -1.04
CA SER A 68 0.75 10.40 -0.99
C SER A 68 -0.51 9.95 -1.74
N PRO A 69 -1.68 10.56 -1.45
CA PRO A 69 -2.94 10.27 -2.14
C PRO A 69 -2.85 10.42 -3.67
N SER A 70 -3.47 9.51 -4.40
CA SER A 70 -3.55 9.52 -5.86
C SER A 70 -4.32 10.74 -6.39
N SER A 71 -5.27 11.26 -5.60
CA SER A 71 -5.94 12.56 -5.83
C SER A 71 -4.96 13.73 -5.93
N ASN A 72 -3.85 13.68 -5.19
CA ASN A 72 -2.74 14.63 -5.24
C ASN A 72 -1.59 14.18 -6.18
N GLY A 73 -1.87 13.23 -7.07
CA GLY A 73 -0.91 12.70 -8.05
C GLY A 73 0.00 11.58 -7.54
N GLY A 74 -0.15 11.14 -6.28
CA GLY A 74 0.68 10.13 -5.63
C GLY A 74 0.44 8.67 -6.07
N SER A 75 0.89 7.74 -5.24
CA SER A 75 0.86 6.28 -5.46
C SER A 75 -0.05 5.51 -4.49
N ASN A 76 -0.72 6.20 -3.55
CA ASN A 76 -1.76 5.60 -2.72
C ASN A 76 -3.14 5.84 -3.36
N TYR A 77 -3.76 4.79 -3.90
CA TYR A 77 -5.09 4.81 -4.49
C TYR A 77 -6.19 4.34 -3.53
N ALA A 78 -5.85 3.95 -2.30
CA ALA A 78 -6.82 3.46 -1.34
C ALA A 78 -7.82 4.55 -0.95
N ALA A 79 -9.10 4.18 -0.83
CA ALA A 79 -10.19 5.12 -0.65
C ALA A 79 -11.20 4.61 0.38
N GLY A 80 -11.57 5.45 1.33
CA GLY A 80 -12.52 5.13 2.39
C GLY A 80 -13.83 4.56 1.87
N GLY A 81 -14.13 3.31 2.26
CA GLY A 81 -15.33 2.58 1.85
C GLY A 81 -15.23 1.81 0.52
N ALA A 82 -14.02 1.67 -0.04
CA ALA A 82 -13.79 0.90 -1.27
C ALA A 82 -14.05 -0.60 -1.10
N THR A 83 -14.79 -1.18 -2.05
CA THR A 83 -15.04 -2.64 -2.13
C THR A 83 -14.14 -3.31 -3.16
N ALA A 84 -14.03 -4.65 -3.17
CA ALA A 84 -13.26 -5.36 -4.18
C ALA A 84 -13.73 -5.10 -5.62
N THR A 85 -15.05 -4.93 -5.79
CA THR A 85 -15.69 -4.85 -7.11
C THR A 85 -16.72 -3.70 -7.17
N PRO A 86 -17.01 -3.15 -8.37
CA PRO A 86 -17.86 -1.97 -8.52
C PRO A 86 -19.35 -2.23 -8.24
N GLU A 87 -19.83 -3.48 -8.19
CA GLU A 87 -21.25 -3.77 -8.00
C GLU A 87 -21.77 -3.41 -6.59
N LEU A 88 -20.88 -3.30 -5.61
CA LEU A 88 -21.21 -2.86 -4.24
C LEU A 88 -20.97 -1.36 -4.04
N ASN A 89 -19.86 -0.82 -4.56
CA ASN A 89 -19.57 0.60 -4.57
C ASN A 89 -18.99 1.02 -5.94
N PRO A 90 -19.81 1.58 -6.85
CA PRO A 90 -19.35 2.02 -8.17
C PRO A 90 -18.47 3.28 -8.18
N GLN A 91 -18.24 3.92 -7.03
CA GLN A 91 -17.38 5.10 -6.91
C GLN A 91 -16.00 4.72 -6.40
N ASP A 92 -15.95 3.92 -5.34
CA ASP A 92 -14.73 3.46 -4.71
C ASP A 92 -14.67 1.93 -4.78
N ASN A 93 -13.79 1.38 -5.61
CA ASN A 93 -13.51 -0.05 -5.61
C ASN A 93 -12.07 -0.36 -6.03
N THR A 94 -11.48 -1.42 -5.49
CA THR A 94 -10.07 -1.75 -5.71
C THR A 94 -9.78 -2.24 -7.11
N ALA A 95 -10.78 -2.82 -7.82
CA ALA A 95 -10.65 -3.13 -9.24
C ALA A 95 -10.41 -1.87 -10.09
N ASP A 96 -11.12 -0.77 -9.83
CA ASP A 96 -10.87 0.51 -10.51
C ASP A 96 -9.55 1.18 -10.06
N GLN A 97 -9.19 1.09 -8.78
CA GLN A 97 -7.88 1.58 -8.31
C GLN A 97 -6.72 0.87 -9.02
N VAL A 98 -6.79 -0.46 -9.21
CA VAL A 98 -5.80 -1.23 -9.97
C VAL A 98 -5.80 -0.83 -11.45
N ARG A 99 -6.97 -0.66 -12.08
CA ARG A 99 -7.05 -0.19 -13.48
C ARG A 99 -6.42 1.20 -13.66
N GLN A 100 -6.67 2.13 -12.74
CA GLN A 100 -6.09 3.47 -12.75
C GLN A 100 -4.56 3.43 -12.59
N TRP A 101 -4.06 2.62 -11.65
CA TRP A 101 -2.62 2.42 -11.46
C TRP A 101 -1.96 1.83 -12.70
N LEU A 102 -2.51 0.76 -13.29
CA LEU A 102 -1.99 0.15 -14.52
C LEU A 102 -2.00 1.13 -15.70
N ALA A 103 -3.08 1.91 -15.86
CA ALA A 103 -3.18 2.91 -16.91
C ALA A 103 -2.18 4.08 -16.77
N LYS A 104 -1.87 4.49 -15.53
CA LYS A 104 -0.92 5.59 -15.25
C LYS A 104 0.55 5.14 -15.32
N THR A 105 0.84 3.90 -14.96
CA THR A 105 2.20 3.47 -14.61
C THR A 105 2.76 2.32 -15.46
N GLY A 106 1.88 1.53 -16.10
CA GLY A 106 2.22 0.23 -16.65
C GLY A 106 2.58 -0.81 -15.58
N GLU A 107 2.83 -2.05 -15.99
CA GLU A 107 3.41 -3.06 -15.10
C GLU A 107 4.90 -2.75 -14.87
N LYS A 108 5.25 -2.28 -13.66
CA LYS A 108 6.63 -2.02 -13.27
C LYS A 108 7.17 -3.15 -12.38
N PRO A 109 8.24 -3.86 -12.78
CA PRO A 109 8.76 -5.00 -12.03
C PRO A 109 9.47 -4.63 -10.71
N THR A 110 9.71 -3.34 -10.44
CA THR A 110 10.35 -2.82 -9.21
C THR A 110 9.37 -2.21 -8.20
N THR A 111 8.05 -2.27 -8.45
CA THR A 111 7.04 -1.69 -7.56
C THR A 111 6.50 -2.73 -6.58
N THR A 112 6.53 -2.43 -5.28
CA THR A 112 5.78 -3.20 -4.27
C THR A 112 4.34 -2.71 -4.25
N VAL A 113 3.38 -3.63 -4.31
CA VAL A 113 1.95 -3.33 -4.24
C VAL A 113 1.37 -3.91 -2.94
N CYS A 114 0.82 -3.05 -2.09
CA CYS A 114 0.05 -3.46 -0.91
C CYS A 114 -1.45 -3.39 -1.22
N ILE A 115 -2.18 -4.49 -1.00
CA ILE A 115 -3.63 -4.56 -1.25
C ILE A 115 -4.35 -4.93 0.06
N PHE A 116 -5.22 -4.03 0.53
CA PHE A 116 -6.07 -4.26 1.72
C PHE A 116 -7.54 -4.00 1.37
N THR A 117 -8.34 -5.06 1.29
CA THR A 117 -9.72 -5.03 0.78
C THR A 117 -10.56 -6.12 1.46
N GLY A 118 -11.89 -6.09 1.33
CA GLY A 118 -12.81 -7.04 1.95
C GLY A 118 -13.57 -6.51 3.18
N SER A 119 -13.09 -5.44 3.82
CA SER A 119 -13.70 -4.93 5.05
C SER A 119 -15.02 -4.18 4.77
N ALA A 120 -15.03 -3.35 3.71
CA ALA A 120 -16.18 -2.55 3.31
C ALA A 120 -17.34 -3.41 2.81
N GLU A 121 -17.09 -4.55 2.18
CA GLU A 121 -18.09 -5.46 1.61
C GLU A 121 -19.03 -6.00 2.70
N THR A 122 -18.49 -6.24 3.90
CA THR A 122 -19.27 -6.66 5.07
C THR A 122 -20.22 -5.57 5.57
N ILE A 123 -19.90 -4.30 5.30
CA ILE A 123 -20.75 -3.14 5.59
C ILE A 123 -21.79 -2.97 4.48
N TRP A 124 -21.35 -2.96 3.22
CA TRP A 124 -22.17 -2.76 2.04
C TRP A 124 -23.23 -3.85 1.80
N ARG A 125 -22.95 -5.10 2.20
CA ARG A 125 -23.89 -6.22 2.08
C ARG A 125 -24.92 -6.30 3.21
N ARG A 126 -24.88 -5.43 4.24
CA ARG A 126 -25.90 -5.44 5.30
C ARG A 126 -27.24 -4.92 4.75
N PRO A 127 -28.36 -5.61 4.98
CA PRO A 127 -29.68 -5.09 4.64
C PRO A 127 -29.91 -3.73 5.30
N ARG A 128 -30.45 -2.76 4.54
CA ARG A 128 -30.81 -1.44 5.06
C ARG A 128 -31.98 -1.56 6.04
N SER A 129 -31.68 -1.66 7.34
CA SER A 129 -32.66 -1.63 8.42
C SER A 129 -33.19 -0.20 8.64
N GLY A 130 -34.07 0.25 7.74
CA GLY A 130 -34.79 1.52 7.84
C GLY A 130 -34.04 2.75 7.30
N GLY A 131 -34.80 3.65 6.67
CA GLY A 131 -34.51 5.09 6.57
C GLY A 131 -33.09 5.56 6.21
N GLY A 132 -32.78 5.62 4.91
CA GLY A 132 -32.06 6.76 4.33
C GLY A 132 -30.55 6.94 4.57
N HIS A 133 -29.92 6.32 5.58
CA HIS A 133 -28.50 6.60 5.87
C HIS A 133 -27.54 5.49 5.37
N ARG A 134 -26.55 5.89 4.56
CA ARG A 134 -25.35 5.08 4.25
C ARG A 134 -24.65 4.82 5.59
N ALA A 135 -24.14 3.60 5.81
CA ALA A 135 -23.25 3.29 6.92
C ALA A 135 -21.89 3.97 6.71
N THR A 136 -21.89 5.30 6.87
CA THR A 136 -20.70 6.11 7.04
C THR A 136 -20.18 5.85 8.44
N CYS A 137 -18.88 5.58 8.57
CA CYS A 137 -18.22 5.64 9.85
C CYS A 137 -18.18 7.12 10.28
N HIS A 138 -19.27 7.62 10.86
CA HIS A 138 -19.29 8.93 11.50
C HIS A 138 -18.36 8.85 12.73
N GLY A 139 -17.10 9.23 12.52
CA GLY A 139 -16.20 9.56 13.62
C GLY A 139 -16.78 10.78 14.34
N THR A 140 -17.58 10.55 15.37
CA THR A 140 -18.00 11.61 16.29
C THR A 140 -16.76 12.06 17.06
N ALA A 141 -16.08 13.08 16.54
CA ALA A 141 -15.06 13.83 17.23
C ALA A 141 -15.68 14.46 18.48
N ASN A 142 -15.60 13.75 19.60
CA ASN A 142 -16.14 14.21 20.87
C ASN A 142 -15.11 15.14 21.52
N SER A 143 -15.15 16.42 21.15
CA SER A 143 -14.32 17.45 21.78
C SER A 143 -14.64 17.57 23.28
N ARG A 144 -13.65 17.27 24.12
CA ARG A 144 -13.55 17.66 25.53
C ARG A 144 -12.11 17.99 25.84
#